data_AF-A0A0Z8MTU1-F1
#
_entry.id   AF-A0A0Z8MTU1-F1
#
_cell.length_a   1.000
_cell.length_b   1.000
_cell.length_c   1.000
_cell.angle_alpha   90.00
_cell.angle_beta   90.00
_cell.angle_gamma   90.00
#
_symmetry.space_group_name_H-M   'P 1'
#
loop_
_entity.id
_entity.type
_entity.pdbx_description
1 polymer ?
#
loop_
_entity_poly.entity_id
_entity_poly.type
_entity_poly.pdbx_seq_one_letter_code
_entity_poly.pdbx_strand_id
1 'polypeptide(L)'
;MTDDTEIRKLFQIYQTTRENKDMTLNTFSDTANTFTFNYTFKDHDTAQVAGHALMGYMTGTFEQPGIEVYYDNDKVGGFANCLAVEYIADTELTETFKRICDSFKDYYNNPDELTGEDLDDYEQEQEIEQEYIRQRVQQLKQSEDFDSLLEKVAGLELELMELADSVLDDDYPDMAVNGVWENMTAVDDEARELLKELDTEDNYCALWKYSAE
;
A
#
# COMPACT_ATOMS: atom_id res chain seq x y z
N MET A 1 -2.54 -47.28 27.01
CA MET A 1 -3.29 -47.61 25.78
C MET A 1 -4.38 -46.57 25.66
N THR A 2 -4.13 -45.52 24.90
CA THR A 2 -5.11 -44.47 24.63
C THR A 2 -6.25 -45.10 23.84
N ASP A 3 -7.47 -44.95 24.34
CA ASP A 3 -8.67 -45.58 23.79
C ASP A 3 -8.86 -45.14 22.33
N ASP A 4 -8.94 -46.09 21.40
CA ASP A 4 -9.16 -45.85 19.96
C ASP A 4 -10.43 -44.99 19.72
N THR A 5 -11.35 -45.01 20.69
CA THR A 5 -12.54 -44.17 20.75
C THR A 5 -12.24 -42.68 20.94
N GLU A 6 -11.24 -42.32 21.76
CA GLU A 6 -10.82 -40.92 21.97
C GLU A 6 -10.14 -40.36 20.73
N ILE A 7 -9.30 -41.15 20.07
CA ILE A 7 -8.62 -40.76 18.82
C ILE A 7 -9.65 -40.54 17.71
N ARG A 8 -10.66 -41.42 17.60
CA ARG A 8 -11.76 -41.25 16.65
C ARG A 8 -12.60 -40.01 16.95
N LYS A 9 -12.85 -39.69 18.22
CA LYS A 9 -13.55 -38.44 18.60
C LYS A 9 -12.74 -37.21 18.23
N LEU A 10 -11.44 -37.19 18.51
CA LEU A 10 -10.56 -36.09 18.13
C LEU A 10 -10.44 -35.93 16.62
N PHE A 11 -10.39 -37.05 15.87
CA PHE A 11 -10.39 -37.03 14.41
C PHE A 11 -11.73 -36.56 13.84
N GLN A 12 -12.85 -36.99 14.43
CA GLN A 12 -14.19 -36.52 14.03
C GLN A 12 -14.34 -35.02 14.33
N ILE A 13 -13.86 -34.54 15.48
CA ILE A 13 -13.83 -33.11 15.81
C ILE A 13 -12.98 -32.37 14.78
N TYR A 14 -11.76 -32.82 14.49
CA TYR A 14 -10.88 -32.20 13.50
C TYR A 14 -11.52 -32.14 12.10
N GLN A 15 -12.13 -33.25 11.64
CA GLN A 15 -12.84 -33.29 10.36
C GLN A 15 -14.07 -32.37 10.37
N THR A 16 -14.85 -32.36 11.45
CA THR A 16 -16.01 -31.46 11.61
C THR A 16 -15.59 -29.99 11.66
N THR A 17 -14.46 -29.64 12.29
CA THR A 17 -13.91 -28.28 12.30
C THR A 17 -13.33 -27.88 10.95
N ARG A 18 -12.79 -28.84 10.18
CA ARG A 18 -12.26 -28.63 8.84
C ARG A 18 -13.36 -28.56 7.77
N GLU A 19 -14.45 -29.31 7.94
CA GLU A 19 -15.65 -29.30 7.08
C GLU A 19 -16.59 -28.14 7.43
N ASN A 20 -16.68 -27.68 8.69
CA ASN A 20 -17.39 -26.44 9.05
C ASN A 20 -16.57 -25.17 8.79
N LYS A 21 -15.32 -25.29 8.34
CA LYS A 21 -14.60 -24.16 7.74
C LYS A 21 -14.99 -24.08 6.26
N ASP A 22 -16.30 -24.01 6.01
CA ASP A 22 -16.78 -23.33 4.83
C ASP A 22 -16.10 -21.95 4.85
N MET A 23 -15.46 -21.55 3.76
CA MET A 23 -14.97 -20.18 3.56
C MET A 23 -16.16 -19.23 3.36
N THR A 24 -17.09 -19.23 4.31
CA THR A 24 -18.15 -18.24 4.37
C THR A 24 -17.57 -17.05 5.10
N LEU A 25 -17.42 -15.95 4.34
CA LEU A 25 -17.11 -14.65 4.91
C LEU A 25 -18.24 -14.26 5.88
N ASN A 26 -17.88 -13.58 6.96
CA ASN A 26 -18.84 -13.10 7.94
C ASN A 26 -19.65 -11.93 7.36
N THR A 27 -20.93 -11.84 7.72
CA THR A 27 -21.77 -10.68 7.44
C THR A 27 -21.91 -9.82 8.69
N PHE A 28 -22.11 -8.52 8.51
CA PHE A 28 -22.37 -7.60 9.61
C PHE A 28 -23.83 -7.67 10.04
N SER A 29 -24.10 -7.55 11.34
CA SER A 29 -25.45 -7.39 11.84
C SER A 29 -25.99 -5.99 11.54
N ASP A 30 -27.32 -5.83 11.61
CA ASP A 30 -27.99 -4.52 11.54
C ASP A 30 -27.59 -3.56 12.68
N THR A 31 -26.81 -4.03 13.66
CA THR A 31 -26.32 -3.27 14.82
C THR A 31 -24.81 -3.04 14.81
N ALA A 32 -24.13 -3.32 13.68
CA ALA A 32 -22.71 -3.04 13.53
C ALA A 32 -22.40 -1.56 13.76
N ASN A 33 -21.25 -1.28 14.37
CA ASN A 33 -20.81 0.08 14.70
C ASN A 33 -19.50 0.40 13.98
N THR A 34 -19.26 1.70 13.80
CA THR A 34 -17.96 2.21 13.34
C THR A 34 -17.01 2.33 14.53
N PHE A 35 -15.81 1.82 14.35
CA PHE A 35 -14.70 1.87 15.30
C PHE A 35 -13.48 2.55 14.67
N THR A 36 -12.66 3.15 15.52
CA THR A 36 -11.39 3.78 15.12
C THR A 36 -10.23 3.04 15.77
N PHE A 37 -9.17 2.78 15.01
CA PHE A 37 -7.94 2.18 15.50
C PHE A 37 -6.74 3.01 15.03
N ASN A 38 -5.76 3.23 15.91
CA ASN A 38 -4.57 4.00 15.61
C ASN A 38 -3.32 3.24 16.05
N TYR A 39 -2.27 3.27 15.23
CA TYR A 39 -1.01 2.61 15.51
C TYR A 39 0.17 3.36 14.89
N THR A 40 1.21 3.66 15.68
CA THR A 40 2.40 4.37 15.20
C THR A 40 3.52 3.39 14.89
N PHE A 41 4.06 3.48 13.68
CA PHE A 41 5.22 2.73 13.22
C PHE A 41 6.49 3.60 13.19
N LYS A 42 7.63 2.96 12.93
CA LYS A 42 8.91 3.64 12.81
C LYS A 42 9.00 4.50 11.53
N ASP A 43 8.39 4.04 10.44
CA ASP A 43 8.47 4.63 9.11
C ASP A 43 7.14 4.41 8.35
N HIS A 44 6.99 5.15 7.25
CA HIS A 44 5.79 5.13 6.42
C HIS A 44 5.57 3.77 5.76
N ASP A 45 6.63 3.17 5.23
CA ASP A 45 6.56 1.91 4.47
C ASP A 45 6.02 0.77 5.35
N THR A 46 6.49 0.67 6.60
CA THR A 46 5.95 -0.29 7.57
C THR A 46 4.47 -0.02 7.87
N ALA A 47 4.08 1.26 7.99
CA ALA A 47 2.70 1.64 8.19
C ALA A 47 1.82 1.24 6.99
N GLN A 48 2.31 1.42 5.76
CA GLN A 48 1.62 1.03 4.55
C GLN A 48 1.40 -0.48 4.47
N VAL A 49 2.45 -1.27 4.68
CA VAL A 49 2.38 -2.75 4.69
C VAL A 49 1.39 -3.24 5.75
N ALA A 50 1.45 -2.68 6.96
CA ALA A 50 0.51 -3.04 8.02
C ALA A 50 -0.94 -2.63 7.68
N GLY A 51 -1.14 -1.47 7.06
CA GLY A 51 -2.45 -1.03 6.57
C GLY A 51 -3.06 -1.99 5.56
N HIS A 52 -2.27 -2.43 4.57
CA HIS A 52 -2.68 -3.46 3.61
C HIS A 52 -3.02 -4.79 4.30
N ALA A 53 -2.23 -5.20 5.31
CA ALA A 53 -2.52 -6.41 6.06
C ALA A 53 -3.86 -6.32 6.83
N LEU A 54 -4.22 -5.15 7.37
CA LEU A 54 -5.52 -4.92 7.99
C LEU A 54 -6.66 -4.98 6.97
N MET A 55 -6.49 -4.35 5.80
CA MET A 55 -7.46 -4.45 4.70
C MET A 55 -7.64 -5.90 4.25
N GLY A 56 -6.54 -6.62 4.04
CA GLY A 56 -6.53 -8.03 3.65
C GLY A 56 -7.21 -8.94 4.69
N TYR A 57 -6.99 -8.67 5.99
CA TYR A 57 -7.72 -9.34 7.05
C TYR A 57 -9.22 -9.09 6.95
N MET A 58 -9.64 -7.83 6.75
CA MET A 58 -11.06 -7.48 6.63
C MET A 58 -11.71 -8.11 5.40
N THR A 59 -11.09 -8.04 4.22
CA THR A 59 -11.59 -8.67 2.99
C THR A 59 -11.57 -10.19 3.05
N GLY A 60 -10.62 -10.78 3.78
CA GLY A 60 -10.54 -12.23 4.00
C GLY A 60 -11.48 -12.74 5.09
N THR A 61 -12.10 -11.85 5.87
CA THR A 61 -12.95 -12.20 7.01
C THR A 61 -14.42 -11.85 6.79
N PHE A 62 -14.73 -10.76 6.06
CA PHE A 62 -16.08 -10.22 5.91
C PHE A 62 -16.51 -10.11 4.45
N GLU A 63 -17.80 -10.32 4.17
CA GLU A 63 -18.35 -10.33 2.81
C GLU A 63 -18.35 -8.93 2.17
N GLN A 64 -18.60 -7.91 3.00
CA GLN A 64 -18.60 -6.50 2.60
C GLN A 64 -17.84 -5.68 3.64
N PRO A 65 -16.50 -5.71 3.66
CA PRO A 65 -15.72 -5.03 4.68
C PRO A 65 -15.88 -3.51 4.56
N GLY A 66 -16.37 -2.87 5.63
CA GLY A 66 -16.26 -1.43 5.79
C GLY A 66 -14.94 -1.12 6.49
N ILE A 67 -13.91 -0.75 5.74
CA ILE A 67 -12.62 -0.32 6.29
C ILE A 67 -12.05 0.81 5.43
N GLU A 68 -11.55 1.84 6.09
CA GLU A 68 -10.83 2.95 5.49
C GLU A 68 -9.53 3.15 6.27
N VAL A 69 -8.44 3.34 5.52
CA VAL A 69 -7.10 3.46 6.06
C VAL A 69 -6.54 4.82 5.69
N TYR A 70 -6.00 5.50 6.68
CA TYR A 70 -5.43 6.83 6.61
C TYR A 70 -4.03 6.82 7.20
N TYR A 71 -3.17 7.69 6.68
CA TYR A 71 -1.80 7.85 7.17
C TYR A 71 -1.59 9.29 7.64
N ASP A 72 -1.16 9.43 8.89
CA ASP A 72 -0.87 10.73 9.53
C ASP A 72 0.58 10.73 10.06
N ASN A 73 1.04 11.88 10.54
CA ASN A 73 2.39 12.10 11.02
C ASN A 73 2.42 12.30 12.55
N ASP A 74 3.27 11.56 13.25
CA ASP A 74 3.44 11.70 14.70
C ASP A 74 4.13 13.00 15.15
N LYS A 75 4.70 13.75 14.21
CA LYS A 75 5.48 14.99 14.37
C LYS A 75 6.74 14.83 15.21
N VAL A 76 7.20 13.60 15.45
CA VAL A 76 8.33 13.26 16.30
C VAL A 76 9.46 12.58 15.52
N GLY A 77 9.20 11.94 14.38
CA GLY A 77 10.33 11.34 13.64
C GLY A 77 10.12 10.74 12.24
N GLY A 78 8.91 10.73 11.65
CA GLY A 78 8.69 10.18 10.32
C GLY A 78 7.71 11.00 9.48
N PHE A 79 7.75 10.88 8.15
CA PHE A 79 6.63 11.28 7.30
C PHE A 79 5.56 10.18 7.37
N ALA A 80 4.29 10.52 7.58
CA ALA A 80 3.14 9.61 7.47
C ALA A 80 3.26 8.23 8.20
N ASN A 81 3.87 8.19 9.39
CA ASN A 81 4.16 6.95 10.14
C ASN A 81 3.05 6.49 11.11
N CYS A 82 1.95 7.25 11.23
CA CYS A 82 0.78 6.88 12.01
C CYS A 82 -0.27 6.25 11.10
N LEU A 83 -0.57 4.99 11.34
CA LEU A 83 -1.71 4.30 10.75
C LEU A 83 -2.97 4.66 11.54
N ALA A 84 -3.97 5.21 10.85
CA ALA A 84 -5.30 5.47 11.38
C ALA A 84 -6.32 4.69 10.54
N VAL A 85 -7.22 3.96 11.20
CA VAL A 85 -8.16 3.05 10.55
C VAL A 85 -9.55 3.28 11.09
N GLU A 86 -10.51 3.49 10.20
CA GLU A 86 -11.93 3.44 10.51
C GLU A 86 -12.52 2.16 9.96
N TYR A 87 -13.28 1.42 10.76
CA TYR A 87 -13.84 0.15 10.32
C TYR A 87 -15.20 -0.14 10.94
N ILE A 88 -16.02 -0.90 10.22
CA ILE A 88 -17.34 -1.37 10.66
C ILE A 88 -17.20 -2.80 11.17
N ALA A 89 -17.73 -3.07 12.37
CA ALA A 89 -17.80 -4.43 12.91
C ALA A 89 -18.94 -4.58 13.92
N ASP A 90 -19.36 -5.81 14.19
CA ASP A 90 -20.28 -6.13 15.30
C ASP A 90 -19.57 -6.08 16.66
N THR A 91 -18.25 -6.26 16.68
CA THR A 91 -17.42 -6.22 17.87
C THR A 91 -16.08 -5.59 17.53
N GLU A 92 -15.56 -4.77 18.43
CA GLU A 92 -14.29 -4.09 18.26
C GLU A 92 -13.14 -5.09 18.01
N LEU A 93 -12.33 -4.82 16.98
CA LEU A 93 -11.23 -5.68 16.52
C LEU A 93 -9.85 -5.21 17.01
N THR A 94 -9.80 -4.26 17.95
CA THR A 94 -8.57 -3.61 18.42
C THR A 94 -7.45 -4.59 18.82
N GLU A 95 -7.76 -5.70 19.49
CA GLU A 95 -6.75 -6.71 19.84
C GLU A 95 -6.20 -7.44 18.61
N THR A 96 -7.07 -7.75 17.65
CA THR A 96 -6.68 -8.41 16.41
C THR A 96 -5.83 -7.48 15.55
N PHE A 97 -6.27 -6.24 15.37
CA PHE A 97 -5.54 -5.24 14.59
C PHE A 97 -4.20 -4.92 15.22
N LYS A 98 -4.15 -4.76 16.55
CA LYS A 98 -2.89 -4.60 17.28
C LYS A 98 -1.95 -5.78 17.07
N ARG A 99 -2.44 -7.03 17.12
CA ARG A 99 -1.61 -8.21 16.89
C ARG A 99 -1.04 -8.24 15.47
N ILE A 100 -1.83 -7.85 14.47
CA ILE A 100 -1.37 -7.73 13.08
C ILE A 100 -0.31 -6.62 12.99
N CYS A 101 -0.57 -5.43 13.52
CA CYS A 101 0.42 -4.34 13.51
C CYS A 101 1.71 -4.70 14.28
N ASP A 102 1.59 -5.39 15.41
CA ASP A 102 2.72 -5.84 16.22
C ASP A 102 3.62 -6.82 15.45
N SER A 103 3.10 -7.62 14.51
CA SER A 103 3.93 -8.52 13.69
C SER A 103 4.80 -7.78 12.68
N PHE A 104 4.47 -6.53 12.35
CA PHE A 104 5.26 -5.69 11.43
C PHE A 104 6.26 -4.77 12.13
N LYS A 105 6.33 -4.77 13.48
CA LYS A 105 7.29 -3.94 14.22
C LYS A 105 8.75 -4.19 13.85
N ASP A 106 9.05 -5.43 13.49
CA ASP A 106 10.38 -5.90 13.09
C ASP A 106 10.44 -6.23 11.59
N TYR A 107 9.51 -5.69 10.77
CA TYR A 107 9.42 -5.96 9.34
C TYR A 107 10.77 -5.79 8.61
N TYR A 108 11.53 -4.74 8.97
CA TYR A 108 12.87 -4.51 8.43
C TYR A 108 14.03 -5.19 9.19
N ASN A 109 13.76 -5.86 10.31
CA ASN A 109 14.78 -6.49 11.15
C ASN A 109 14.89 -8.00 10.94
N ASN A 110 13.97 -8.63 10.19
CA ASN A 110 13.97 -10.07 9.89
C ASN A 110 13.76 -10.32 8.38
N PRO A 111 14.82 -10.23 7.57
CA PRO A 111 14.78 -10.60 6.15
C PRO A 111 14.59 -12.12 5.92
N ASP A 112 14.60 -12.95 6.96
CA ASP A 112 14.67 -14.42 6.84
C ASP A 112 13.30 -15.15 6.81
N GLU A 113 12.15 -14.49 6.92
CA GLU A 113 10.83 -15.16 7.09
C GLU A 113 9.89 -15.18 5.86
N LEU A 114 10.27 -14.58 4.72
CA LEU A 114 9.48 -14.56 3.48
C LEU A 114 10.03 -15.55 2.43
N THR A 115 10.02 -16.84 2.74
CA THR A 115 10.47 -17.88 1.78
C THR A 115 9.29 -18.44 0.98
N GLY A 116 9.08 -17.92 -0.23
CA GLY A 116 8.24 -18.54 -1.25
C GLY A 116 8.79 -18.19 -2.63
N GLU A 117 9.05 -19.19 -3.47
CA GLU A 117 9.81 -19.15 -4.75
C GLU A 117 9.39 -18.07 -5.78
N ASP A 118 8.30 -17.33 -5.56
CA ASP A 118 7.83 -16.20 -6.38
C ASP A 118 8.18 -14.81 -5.76
N LEU A 119 8.65 -14.75 -4.50
CA LEU A 119 9.10 -13.53 -3.80
C LEU A 119 10.56 -13.20 -4.11
N ASP A 120 11.36 -14.20 -4.47
CA ASP A 120 12.81 -14.11 -4.67
C ASP A 120 13.19 -13.03 -5.69
N ASP A 121 12.44 -12.94 -6.79
CA ASP A 121 12.71 -11.99 -7.87
C ASP A 121 12.27 -10.56 -7.48
N TYR A 122 11.12 -10.41 -6.83
CA TYR A 122 10.61 -9.11 -6.34
C TYR A 122 11.46 -8.53 -5.20
N GLU A 123 12.01 -9.36 -4.31
CA GLU A 123 12.91 -8.94 -3.24
C GLU A 123 14.28 -8.54 -3.81
N GLN A 124 14.81 -9.28 -4.79
CA GLN A 124 16.04 -8.91 -5.48
C GLN A 124 15.90 -7.57 -6.24
N GLU A 125 14.77 -7.36 -6.93
CA GLU A 125 14.48 -6.08 -7.60
C GLU A 125 14.45 -4.92 -6.59
N GLN A 126 13.76 -5.10 -5.46
CA GLN A 126 13.72 -4.08 -4.39
C GLN A 126 15.10 -3.84 -3.76
N GLU A 127 15.91 -4.87 -3.48
CA GLU A 127 17.27 -4.70 -2.96
C GLU A 127 18.15 -3.89 -3.92
N ILE A 128 18.03 -4.17 -5.23
CA ILE A 128 18.77 -3.46 -6.28
C ILE A 128 18.33 -1.99 -6.35
N GLU A 129 17.02 -1.72 -6.34
CA GLU A 129 16.47 -0.36 -6.37
C GLU A 129 16.91 0.45 -5.15
N GLN A 130 16.85 -0.14 -3.95
CA GLN A 130 17.26 0.51 -2.71
C GLN A 130 18.76 0.81 -2.68
N GLU A 131 19.59 -0.16 -3.08
CA GLU A 131 21.04 0.06 -3.16
C GLU A 131 21.40 1.08 -4.24
N TYR A 132 20.67 1.09 -5.37
CA TYR A 132 20.79 2.13 -6.38
C TYR A 132 20.49 3.51 -5.81
N ILE A 133 19.34 3.70 -5.15
CA ILE A 133 18.95 4.98 -4.54
C ILE A 133 20.02 5.42 -3.54
N ARG A 134 20.47 4.52 -2.65
CA ARG A 134 21.50 4.83 -1.64
C ARG A 134 22.80 5.32 -2.28
N GLN A 135 23.32 4.58 -3.26
CA GLN A 135 24.57 4.94 -3.94
C GLN A 135 24.39 6.23 -4.75
N ARG A 136 23.27 6.40 -5.45
CA ARG A 136 23.02 7.57 -6.28
C ARG A 136 22.86 8.83 -5.43
N VAL A 137 22.16 8.78 -4.32
CA VAL A 137 22.07 9.87 -3.35
C VAL A 137 23.45 10.25 -2.82
N GLN A 138 24.31 9.27 -2.52
CA GLN A 138 25.67 9.54 -2.07
C GLN A 138 26.52 10.23 -3.15
N GLN A 139 26.37 9.83 -4.41
CA GLN A 139 27.03 10.49 -5.55
C GLN A 139 26.54 11.92 -5.73
N LEU A 140 25.22 12.14 -5.72
CA LEU A 140 24.61 13.47 -5.89
C LEU A 140 25.02 14.42 -4.78
N LYS A 141 25.09 13.96 -3.52
CA LYS A 141 25.62 14.75 -2.39
C LYS A 141 27.07 15.22 -2.59
N GLN A 142 27.84 14.55 -3.46
CA GLN A 142 29.24 14.91 -3.75
C GLN A 142 29.38 15.78 -5.00
N SER A 143 28.45 15.68 -5.95
CA SER A 143 28.57 16.35 -7.26
C SER A 143 27.64 17.54 -7.47
N GLU A 144 26.54 17.61 -6.74
CA GLU A 144 25.47 18.60 -6.96
C GLU A 144 25.27 19.51 -5.76
N ASP A 145 24.79 20.72 -6.02
CA ASP A 145 24.19 21.60 -5.03
C ASP A 145 22.66 21.54 -5.07
N PHE A 146 22.03 22.24 -4.13
CA PHE A 146 20.57 22.20 -3.98
C PHE A 146 19.83 22.79 -5.19
N ASP A 147 20.34 23.88 -5.75
CA ASP A 147 19.70 24.55 -6.90
C ASP A 147 19.76 23.67 -8.15
N SER A 148 20.91 23.02 -8.41
CA SER A 148 21.05 22.03 -9.49
C SER A 148 20.09 20.85 -9.33
N LEU A 149 19.89 20.38 -8.09
CA LEU A 149 18.93 19.31 -7.82
C LEU A 149 17.48 19.76 -8.05
N LEU A 150 17.11 20.99 -7.66
CA LEU A 150 15.78 21.54 -7.93
C LEU A 150 15.49 21.62 -9.44
N GLU A 151 16.44 22.12 -10.22
CA GLU A 151 16.30 22.20 -11.69
C GLU A 151 16.14 20.80 -12.31
N LYS A 152 16.88 19.81 -11.81
CA LYS A 152 16.78 18.42 -12.29
C LYS A 152 15.46 17.75 -11.90
N VAL A 153 14.97 17.98 -10.69
CA VAL A 153 13.68 17.45 -10.22
C VAL A 153 12.56 18.03 -11.08
N ALA A 154 12.51 19.36 -11.26
CA ALA A 154 11.52 20.00 -12.12
C ALA A 154 11.60 19.50 -13.59
N GLY A 155 12.81 19.25 -14.10
CA GLY A 155 12.99 18.64 -15.42
C GLY A 155 12.47 17.21 -15.53
N LEU A 156 12.73 16.37 -14.52
CA LEU A 156 12.24 14.99 -14.48
C LEU A 156 10.71 14.93 -14.35
N GLU A 157 10.11 15.80 -13.55
CA GLU A 157 8.65 15.95 -13.45
C GLU A 157 8.03 16.29 -14.81
N LEU A 158 8.64 17.22 -15.56
CA LEU A 158 8.18 17.58 -16.91
C LEU A 158 8.31 16.40 -17.89
N GLU A 159 9.45 15.69 -17.88
CA GLU A 159 9.67 14.52 -18.74
C GLU A 159 8.67 13.39 -18.43
N LEU A 160 8.33 13.17 -17.16
CA LEU A 160 7.31 12.20 -16.75
C LEU A 160 5.92 12.59 -17.27
N MET A 161 5.56 13.87 -17.18
CA MET A 161 4.28 14.38 -17.70
C MET A 161 4.20 14.30 -19.23
N GLU A 162 5.30 14.56 -19.95
CA GLU A 162 5.37 14.39 -21.40
C GLU A 162 5.24 12.92 -21.80
N LEU A 163 5.92 12.02 -21.08
CA LEU A 163 5.78 10.59 -21.31
C LEU A 163 4.33 10.15 -21.05
N ALA A 164 3.73 10.60 -19.95
CA ALA A 164 2.34 10.33 -19.60
C ALA A 164 1.38 10.77 -20.72
N ASP A 165 1.50 12.01 -21.20
CA ASP A 165 0.71 12.51 -22.33
C ASP A 165 0.89 11.65 -23.59
N SER A 166 2.14 11.28 -23.91
CA SER A 166 2.45 10.46 -25.09
C SER A 166 1.87 9.03 -25.03
N VAL A 167 1.72 8.48 -23.82
CA VAL A 167 1.21 7.12 -23.58
C VAL A 167 -0.32 7.11 -23.53
N LEU A 168 -0.94 8.22 -23.13
CA LEU A 168 -2.39 8.40 -23.09
C LEU A 168 -2.95 8.52 -24.52
N ASP A 169 -3.04 7.39 -25.22
CA ASP A 169 -3.62 7.29 -26.56
C ASP A 169 -5.17 7.27 -26.50
N ASP A 170 -5.80 8.10 -27.32
CA ASP A 170 -7.25 8.26 -27.45
C ASP A 170 -7.97 6.99 -27.95
N ASP A 171 -7.25 6.05 -28.56
CA ASP A 171 -7.82 4.82 -29.10
C ASP A 171 -8.00 3.69 -28.06
N TYR A 172 -7.26 3.71 -26.93
CA TYR A 172 -7.31 2.67 -25.89
C TYR A 172 -7.15 3.23 -24.45
N PRO A 173 -8.13 4.01 -23.96
CA PRO A 173 -8.03 4.70 -22.68
C PRO A 173 -7.84 3.74 -21.48
N ASP A 174 -8.59 2.64 -21.40
CA ASP A 174 -8.71 1.89 -20.14
C ASP A 174 -7.43 1.15 -19.68
N MET A 175 -6.50 0.81 -20.59
CA MET A 175 -5.26 0.09 -20.25
C MET A 175 -4.06 1.02 -20.04
N ALA A 176 -4.01 2.17 -20.72
CA ALA A 176 -2.94 3.14 -20.55
C ALA A 176 -3.19 4.07 -19.35
N VAL A 177 -4.45 4.45 -19.12
CA VAL A 177 -4.84 5.45 -18.11
C VAL A 177 -4.45 5.01 -16.69
N ASN A 178 -4.76 3.77 -16.29
CA ASN A 178 -4.48 3.32 -14.91
C ASN A 178 -2.97 3.27 -14.61
N GLY A 179 -2.16 2.71 -15.49
CA GLY A 179 -0.70 2.62 -15.28
C GLY A 179 0.00 3.97 -15.37
N VAL A 180 -0.48 4.88 -16.22
CA VAL A 180 0.04 6.26 -16.29
C VAL A 180 -0.32 7.03 -15.02
N TRP A 181 -1.56 6.93 -14.52
CA TRP A 181 -1.98 7.67 -13.33
C TRP A 181 -1.33 7.19 -12.04
N GLU A 182 -1.12 5.88 -11.87
CA GLU A 182 -0.36 5.35 -10.73
C GLU A 182 1.05 5.95 -10.69
N ASN A 183 1.73 6.06 -11.83
CA ASN A 183 3.05 6.69 -11.92
C ASN A 183 3.00 8.22 -11.71
N MET A 184 1.92 8.87 -12.14
CA MET A 184 1.72 10.31 -11.96
C MET A 184 1.54 10.73 -10.50
N THR A 185 1.31 9.80 -9.56
CA THR A 185 1.35 10.09 -8.11
C THR A 185 2.73 10.55 -7.63
N ALA A 186 3.79 10.25 -8.39
CA ALA A 186 5.15 10.73 -8.11
C ALA A 186 5.36 12.22 -8.46
N VAL A 187 4.45 12.82 -9.26
CA VAL A 187 4.49 14.25 -9.61
C VAL A 187 3.50 14.99 -8.71
N ASP A 188 4.00 16.00 -8.01
CA ASP A 188 3.23 16.80 -7.06
C ASP A 188 2.08 17.57 -7.74
N ASP A 189 1.00 17.81 -6.99
CA ASP A 189 -0.18 18.55 -7.47
C ASP A 189 0.18 19.96 -7.95
N GLU A 190 1.08 20.67 -7.24
CA GLU A 190 1.49 22.02 -7.60
C GLU A 190 2.24 22.04 -8.93
N ALA A 191 3.07 21.02 -9.21
CA ALA A 191 3.80 20.89 -10.46
C ALA A 191 2.86 20.67 -11.66
N ARG A 192 1.83 19.84 -11.48
CA ARG A 192 0.80 19.58 -12.51
C ARG A 192 -0.05 20.80 -12.77
N GLU A 193 -0.47 21.50 -11.72
CA GLU A 193 -1.27 22.73 -11.83
C GLU A 193 -0.48 23.82 -12.57
N LEU A 194 0.80 24.00 -12.24
CA LEU A 194 1.68 24.93 -12.93
C LEU A 194 1.82 24.61 -14.42
N LEU A 195 2.03 23.34 -14.79
CA LEU A 195 2.14 22.96 -16.20
C LEU A 195 0.82 23.22 -16.94
N LYS A 196 -0.32 22.91 -16.34
CA LYS A 196 -1.64 23.14 -16.91
C LYS A 196 -1.93 24.64 -17.13
N GLU A 197 -1.50 25.50 -16.22
CA GLU A 197 -1.60 26.96 -16.39
C GLU A 197 -0.74 27.48 -17.55
N LEU A 198 0.44 26.88 -17.75
CA LEU A 198 1.39 27.27 -18.80
C LEU A 198 1.04 26.69 -20.18
N ASP A 199 0.34 25.54 -20.24
CA ASP A 199 -0.01 24.84 -21.48
C ASP A 199 -1.19 25.48 -22.23
N THR A 200 -1.02 26.75 -22.62
CA THR A 200 -2.06 27.52 -23.32
C THR A 200 -2.35 27.07 -24.75
N GLU A 201 -1.53 26.18 -25.30
CA GLU A 201 -1.63 25.67 -26.67
C GLU A 201 -2.12 24.21 -26.73
N ASP A 202 -2.55 23.65 -25.59
CA ASP A 202 -3.02 22.27 -25.44
C ASP A 202 -2.00 21.23 -25.96
N ASN A 203 -0.70 21.44 -25.70
CA ASN A 203 0.35 20.52 -26.08
C ASN A 203 0.30 19.21 -25.29
N TYR A 204 -0.28 19.22 -24.08
CA TYR A 204 -0.46 18.06 -23.21
C TYR A 204 -1.94 17.67 -23.10
N CYS A 205 -2.65 17.72 -24.22
CA CYS A 205 -4.11 17.58 -24.24
C CYS A 205 -4.61 16.23 -23.73
N ALA A 206 -3.86 15.14 -23.92
CA ALA A 206 -4.27 13.82 -23.43
C ALA A 206 -4.11 13.75 -21.90
N LEU A 207 -3.02 14.30 -21.37
CA LEU A 207 -2.78 14.42 -19.94
C LEU A 207 -3.93 15.15 -19.24
N TRP A 208 -4.41 16.26 -19.81
CA TRP A 208 -5.53 17.02 -19.23
C TRP A 208 -6.88 16.36 -19.44
N LYS A 209 -7.07 15.64 -20.55
CA LYS A 209 -8.31 14.93 -20.84
C LYS A 209 -8.57 13.78 -19.86
N TYR A 210 -7.52 13.08 -19.46
CA TYR A 210 -7.61 11.92 -18.55
C TYR A 210 -7.25 12.25 -17.10
N SER A 211 -6.90 13.50 -16.79
CA SER A 211 -6.81 14.05 -15.43
C SER A 211 -8.13 13.82 -14.72
N ALA A 212 -8.16 12.84 -13.80
CA ALA A 212 -9.28 12.69 -12.88
C ALA A 212 -9.47 14.02 -12.13
N GLU A 213 -10.67 14.59 -12.22
CA GLU A 213 -11.12 15.70 -11.35
C GLU A 213 -11.33 15.20 -9.92
#